data_AF-A0A9W8NR39-F1
#
_entry.id   AF-A0A9W8NR39-F1
#
_cell.length_a   1.000
_cell.length_b   1.000
_cell.length_c   1.000
_cell.angle_alpha   90.00
_cell.angle_beta   90.00
_cell.angle_gamma   90.00
#
_symmetry.space_group_name_H-M   'P 1'
#
loop_
_entity.id
_entity.type
_entity.pdbx_description
1 polymer ?
#
loop_
_entity_poly.entity_id
_entity_poly.type
_entity_poly.pdbx_seq_one_letter_code
_entity_poly.pdbx_strand_id
1 'polypeptide(L)'
;MPGQPNGFTPAKLSTLAKWSEEHMAAIFEAVTEEDAMKAIANTFPDDVRATLNGSPLPRPMIDKLVSIMRPGPQGGLKVHWKEQAEVPKDPSHRNGAFGGFYYITGLRKPHPETGEIVPFIRYKTVTVKIDSMSEDLSYDSRMITELVFVASDKPAE
;
A
#
# COMPACT_ATOMS: atom_id res chain seq x y z
N MET A 1 -15.51 46.24 2.96
CA MET A 1 -15.93 44.84 3.17
C MET A 1 -17.07 44.52 2.21
N PRO A 2 -17.28 43.28 1.72
CA PRO A 2 -16.64 42.02 2.10
C PRO A 2 -15.79 41.39 0.99
N GLY A 3 -14.76 40.63 1.39
CA GLY A 3 -13.91 39.85 0.50
C GLY A 3 -14.67 38.68 -0.13
N GLN A 4 -14.37 38.40 -1.39
CA GLN A 4 -14.86 37.21 -2.09
C GLN A 4 -14.40 35.95 -1.34
N PRO A 5 -15.28 34.95 -1.13
CA PRO A 5 -14.81 33.64 -0.70
C PRO A 5 -14.03 33.05 -1.86
N ASN A 6 -12.71 32.89 -1.71
CA ASN A 6 -11.95 32.04 -2.60
C ASN A 6 -12.60 30.65 -2.52
N GLY A 7 -13.33 30.28 -3.57
CA GLY A 7 -14.04 29.03 -3.68
C GLY A 7 -13.06 27.88 -3.86
N PHE A 8 -12.43 27.47 -2.77
CA PHE A 8 -11.72 26.19 -2.73
C PHE A 8 -12.76 25.10 -2.54
N THR A 9 -13.18 24.48 -3.64
CA THR A 9 -13.99 23.26 -3.56
C THR A 9 -13.08 22.13 -3.06
N PRO A 10 -13.39 21.48 -1.93
CA PRO A 10 -12.60 20.36 -1.45
C PRO A 10 -12.56 19.24 -2.49
N ALA A 11 -11.38 18.63 -2.68
CA ALA A 11 -11.25 17.42 -3.49
C ALA A 11 -12.19 16.34 -2.94
N LYS A 12 -12.97 15.72 -3.83
CA LYS A 12 -13.81 14.58 -3.47
C LYS A 12 -12.92 13.35 -3.27
N LEU A 13 -12.69 12.98 -2.02
CA LEU A 13 -11.89 11.82 -1.66
C LEU A 13 -12.71 10.52 -1.74
N SER A 14 -12.03 9.43 -2.09
CA SER A 14 -12.53 8.07 -1.94
C SER A 14 -12.52 7.65 -0.45
N THR A 15 -13.18 6.53 -0.13
CA THR A 15 -13.06 5.92 1.19
C THR A 15 -11.62 5.47 1.47
N LEU A 16 -11.29 5.19 2.73
CA LEU A 16 -9.94 4.73 3.09
C LEU A 16 -9.66 3.35 2.47
N ALA A 17 -10.68 2.49 2.41
CA ALA A 17 -10.60 1.19 1.77
C ALA A 17 -10.28 1.33 0.28
N LYS A 18 -11.08 2.10 -0.47
CA LYS A 18 -10.87 2.28 -1.91
C LYS A 18 -9.50 2.92 -2.20
N TRP A 19 -9.09 3.92 -1.43
CA TRP A 19 -7.77 4.53 -1.55
C TRP A 19 -6.65 3.50 -1.30
N SER A 20 -6.79 2.67 -0.25
CA SER A 20 -5.80 1.63 0.07
C SER A 20 -5.70 0.56 -1.01
N GLU A 21 -6.84 0.15 -1.60
CA GLU A 21 -6.86 -0.79 -2.72
C GLU A 21 -6.11 -0.24 -3.92
N GLU A 22 -6.43 0.98 -4.33
CA GLU A 22 -5.83 1.67 -5.47
C GLU A 22 -4.31 1.82 -5.28
N HIS A 23 -3.88 2.21 -4.08
CA HIS A 23 -2.46 2.39 -3.76
C HIS A 23 -1.69 1.07 -3.68
N MET A 24 -2.26 0.01 -3.09
CA MET A 24 -1.61 -1.30 -3.09
C MET A 24 -1.52 -1.89 -4.51
N ALA A 25 -2.55 -1.71 -5.33
CA ALA A 25 -2.51 -2.09 -6.73
C ALA A 25 -1.44 -1.29 -7.51
N ALA A 26 -1.36 0.02 -7.30
CA ALA A 26 -0.34 0.86 -7.94
C ALA A 26 1.09 0.43 -7.58
N ILE A 27 1.34 -0.03 -6.35
CA ILE A 27 2.66 -0.52 -5.93
C ILE A 27 2.99 -1.89 -6.53
N PHE A 28 2.10 -2.87 -6.33
CA PHE A 28 2.42 -4.25 -6.67
C PHE A 28 2.17 -4.55 -8.15
N GLU A 29 1.13 -3.99 -8.75
CA GLU A 29 0.73 -4.26 -10.13
C GLU A 29 1.36 -3.29 -11.15
N ALA A 30 2.20 -2.36 -10.69
CA ALA A 30 3.00 -1.50 -11.56
C ALA A 30 3.76 -2.31 -12.62
N VAL A 31 3.78 -1.83 -13.85
CA VAL A 31 4.48 -2.48 -14.97
C VAL A 31 5.99 -2.33 -14.83
N THR A 32 6.45 -1.12 -14.53
CA THR A 32 7.88 -0.82 -14.38
C THR A 32 8.30 -0.71 -12.92
N GLU A 33 9.60 -0.84 -12.66
CA GLU A 33 10.15 -0.57 -11.31
C GLU A 33 10.01 0.91 -10.93
N GLU A 34 10.19 1.83 -11.88
CA GLU A 34 10.02 3.26 -11.66
C GLU A 34 8.60 3.61 -11.20
N ASP A 35 7.58 3.05 -11.86
CA ASP A 35 6.18 3.25 -11.47
C ASP A 35 5.91 2.71 -10.07
N ALA A 36 6.47 1.55 -9.72
CA ALA A 36 6.33 0.96 -8.41
C ALA A 36 6.97 1.85 -7.33
N MET A 37 8.19 2.34 -7.58
CA MET A 37 8.92 3.22 -6.65
C MET A 37 8.21 4.57 -6.48
N LYS A 38 7.64 5.12 -7.56
CA LYS A 38 6.80 6.31 -7.50
C LYS A 38 5.52 6.06 -6.71
N ALA A 39 4.86 4.92 -6.92
CA ALA A 39 3.67 4.55 -6.16
C ALA A 39 3.99 4.39 -4.66
N ILE A 40 5.14 3.81 -4.31
CA ILE A 40 5.61 3.70 -2.93
C ILE A 40 5.84 5.10 -2.32
N ALA A 41 6.54 6.00 -3.03
CA ALA A 41 6.75 7.38 -2.57
C ALA A 41 5.44 8.18 -2.39
N ASN A 42 4.44 7.93 -3.24
CA ASN A 42 3.12 8.54 -3.11
C ASN A 42 2.25 7.92 -2.01
N THR A 43 2.65 6.77 -1.47
CA THR A 43 1.85 6.02 -0.48
C THR A 43 2.41 6.15 0.93
N PHE A 44 3.73 6.24 1.08
CA PHE A 44 4.40 6.27 2.38
C PHE A 44 5.27 7.52 2.50
N PRO A 45 5.17 8.28 3.61
CA PRO A 45 6.11 9.34 3.90
C PRO A 45 7.49 8.77 4.26
N ASP A 46 8.49 9.63 4.27
CA ASP A 46 9.87 9.24 4.59
C ASP A 46 10.04 8.70 6.02
N ASP A 47 9.21 9.16 6.95
CA ASP A 47 9.23 8.83 8.37
C ASP A 47 8.17 7.78 8.80
N VAL A 48 7.63 7.02 7.84
CA VAL A 48 6.65 5.95 8.11
C VAL A 48 7.14 5.00 9.21
N ARG A 49 6.25 4.68 10.15
CA ARG A 49 6.52 3.67 11.18
C ARG A 49 6.00 2.33 10.72
N ALA A 50 6.89 1.42 10.33
CA ALA A 50 6.48 0.11 9.83
C ALA A 50 6.99 -1.05 10.69
N THR A 51 6.20 -2.13 10.74
CA THR A 51 6.61 -3.43 11.30
C THR A 51 6.18 -4.56 10.36
N LEU A 52 7.03 -5.57 10.22
CA LEU A 52 6.79 -6.81 9.50
C LEU A 52 6.99 -7.99 10.45
N ASN A 53 5.97 -8.84 10.61
CA ASN A 53 6.03 -10.03 11.47
C ASN A 53 6.54 -9.69 12.90
N GLY A 54 6.13 -8.54 13.44
CA GLY A 54 6.54 -8.06 14.76
C GLY A 54 7.92 -7.37 14.83
N SER A 55 8.68 -7.34 13.75
CA SER A 55 9.99 -6.67 13.69
C SER A 55 9.88 -5.28 13.05
N PRO A 56 10.57 -4.24 13.55
CA PRO A 56 10.64 -2.93 12.90
C PRO A 56 11.14 -3.03 11.46
N LEU A 57 10.49 -2.31 10.56
CA LEU A 57 10.80 -2.27 9.14
C LEU A 57 11.16 -0.84 8.73
N PRO A 58 12.45 -0.54 8.48
CA PRO A 58 12.86 0.79 8.02
C PRO A 58 12.30 1.13 6.64
N ARG A 59 12.05 2.42 6.35
CA ARG A 59 11.53 2.91 5.07
C ARG A 59 12.26 2.39 3.83
N PRO A 60 13.62 2.35 3.76
CA PRO A 60 14.32 1.79 2.60
C PRO A 60 14.08 0.28 2.40
N MET A 61 13.71 -0.43 3.47
CA MET A 61 13.42 -1.86 3.39
C MET A 61 12.03 -2.11 2.78
N ILE A 62 11.09 -1.16 2.85
CA ILE A 62 9.79 -1.24 2.17
C ILE A 62 10.02 -1.31 0.66
N ASP A 63 10.85 -0.40 0.12
CA ASP A 63 11.23 -0.39 -1.31
C ASP A 63 11.83 -1.72 -1.73
N LYS A 64 12.83 -2.18 -0.97
CA LYS A 64 13.53 -3.42 -1.23
C LYS A 64 12.59 -4.63 -1.22
N LEU A 65 11.62 -4.68 -0.30
CA LEU A 65 10.63 -5.76 -0.27
C LEU A 65 9.77 -5.79 -1.52
N VAL A 66 9.36 -4.63 -2.03
CA VAL A 66 8.59 -4.54 -3.28
C VAL A 66 9.46 -4.98 -4.46
N SER A 67 10.67 -4.44 -4.62
CA SER A 67 11.56 -4.79 -5.73
C SER A 67 11.89 -6.29 -5.77
N ILE A 68 12.19 -6.92 -4.62
CA ILE A 68 12.49 -8.37 -4.55
C ILE A 68 11.31 -9.24 -4.97
N MET A 69 10.08 -8.79 -4.76
CA MET A 69 8.89 -9.57 -5.14
C MET A 69 8.65 -9.58 -6.66
N ARG A 70 9.16 -8.60 -7.40
CA ARG A 70 8.78 -8.43 -8.81
C ARG A 70 9.43 -9.53 -9.65
N PRO A 71 8.66 -10.27 -10.47
CA PRO A 71 9.17 -11.40 -11.24
C PRO A 71 9.99 -10.99 -12.48
N GLY A 72 10.23 -9.69 -12.69
CA GLY A 72 11.01 -9.14 -13.78
C GLY A 72 10.47 -7.78 -14.28
N PRO A 73 11.05 -7.25 -15.37
CA PRO A 73 10.75 -5.91 -15.89
C PRO A 73 9.34 -5.77 -16.51
N GLN A 74 8.59 -6.86 -16.67
CA GLN A 74 7.23 -6.84 -17.23
C GLN A 74 6.13 -6.81 -16.15
N GLY A 75 6.48 -6.72 -14.87
CA GLY A 75 5.53 -6.84 -13.77
C GLY A 75 4.95 -8.25 -13.67
N GLY A 76 3.71 -8.38 -13.17
CA GLY A 76 3.00 -9.66 -13.09
C GLY A 76 2.44 -10.01 -11.72
N LEU A 77 2.69 -9.18 -10.70
CA LEU A 77 2.00 -9.34 -9.42
C LEU A 77 0.56 -8.86 -9.52
N LYS A 78 -0.34 -9.50 -8.78
CA LYS A 78 -1.75 -9.11 -8.66
C LYS A 78 -2.18 -9.15 -7.21
N VAL A 79 -2.89 -8.11 -6.77
CA VAL A 79 -3.38 -7.95 -5.39
C VAL A 79 -4.84 -8.36 -5.34
N HIS A 80 -5.17 -9.23 -4.41
CA HIS A 80 -6.54 -9.73 -4.22
C HIS A 80 -6.95 -9.55 -2.76
N TRP A 81 -7.93 -8.68 -2.53
CA TRP A 81 -8.50 -8.45 -1.20
C TRP A 81 -9.56 -9.49 -0.88
N LYS A 82 -9.55 -10.04 0.33
CA LYS A 82 -10.61 -10.93 0.83
C LYS A 82 -11.48 -10.24 1.87
N GLU A 83 -10.84 -9.52 2.78
CA GLU A 83 -11.51 -8.87 3.90
C GLU A 83 -10.88 -7.51 4.13
N GLN A 84 -11.72 -6.54 4.47
CA GLN A 84 -11.33 -5.16 4.73
C GLN A 84 -12.24 -4.55 5.78
N ALA A 85 -11.68 -3.66 6.57
CA ALA A 85 -12.41 -2.79 7.47
C ALA A 85 -11.74 -1.42 7.49
N GLU A 86 -12.56 -0.37 7.46
CA GLU A 86 -12.10 1.01 7.60
C GLU A 86 -12.76 1.69 8.80
N VAL A 87 -12.01 2.57 9.44
CA VAL A 87 -12.46 3.39 10.56
C VAL A 87 -12.01 4.83 10.27
N PRO A 88 -12.76 5.58 9.45
CA PRO A 88 -12.46 6.99 9.21
C PRO A 88 -12.62 7.79 10.50
N LYS A 89 -11.74 8.77 10.71
CA LYS A 89 -11.79 9.66 11.88
C LYS A 89 -13.01 10.58 11.84
N ASP A 90 -13.42 10.96 10.63
CA ASP A 90 -14.56 11.81 10.35
C ASP A 90 -15.06 11.55 8.90
N PRO A 91 -16.24 12.07 8.50
CA PRO A 91 -16.82 11.80 7.18
C PRO A 91 -15.99 12.26 5.97
N SER A 92 -14.92 13.03 6.14
CA SER A 92 -14.04 13.46 5.04
C SER A 92 -13.14 12.36 4.49
N HIS A 93 -12.95 11.27 5.25
CA HIS A 93 -12.03 10.17 4.91
C HIS A 93 -10.57 10.63 4.67
N ARG A 94 -10.18 11.80 5.20
CA ARG A 94 -8.79 12.30 5.15
C ARG A 94 -7.85 11.60 6.11
N ASN A 95 -8.39 11.12 7.23
CA ASN A 95 -7.63 10.47 8.27
C ASN A 95 -8.40 9.28 8.83
N GLY A 96 -7.69 8.30 9.36
CA GLY A 96 -8.29 7.16 10.05
C GLY A 96 -7.41 5.92 10.03
N ALA A 97 -8.04 4.78 10.24
CA ALA A 97 -7.38 3.49 10.19
C ALA A 97 -8.02 2.60 9.12
N PHE A 98 -7.22 1.73 8.53
CA PHE A 98 -7.68 0.70 7.61
C PHE A 98 -6.97 -0.62 7.95
N GLY A 99 -7.68 -1.72 7.85
CA GLY A 99 -7.10 -3.05 8.06
C GLY A 99 -7.73 -4.05 7.12
N GLY A 100 -7.02 -5.13 6.83
CA GLY A 100 -7.55 -6.15 5.95
C GLY A 100 -6.61 -7.32 5.72
N PHE A 101 -7.16 -8.30 5.01
CA PHE A 101 -6.46 -9.47 4.53
C PHE A 101 -6.48 -9.49 3.01
N TYR A 102 -5.30 -9.57 2.40
CA TYR A 102 -5.12 -9.70 0.97
C TYR A 102 -4.01 -10.69 0.64
N TYR A 103 -3.98 -11.14 -0.60
CA TYR A 103 -2.90 -11.98 -1.12
C TYR A 103 -2.39 -11.46 -2.45
N ILE A 104 -1.11 -11.74 -2.71
CA ILE A 104 -0.40 -11.35 -3.92
C ILE A 104 -0.07 -12.63 -4.69
N THR A 105 -0.51 -12.70 -5.95
CA THR A 105 -0.16 -13.77 -6.90
C THR A 105 0.92 -13.31 -7.87
N GLY A 106 1.48 -14.22 -8.66
CA GLY A 106 2.50 -13.91 -9.68
C GLY A 106 3.94 -13.90 -9.15
N LEU A 107 4.15 -14.25 -7.88
CA LEU A 107 5.47 -14.41 -7.30
C LEU A 107 6.11 -15.69 -7.84
N ARG A 108 7.42 -15.64 -8.10
CA ARG A 108 8.22 -16.82 -8.44
C ARG A 108 9.44 -16.85 -7.54
N LYS A 109 9.67 -17.99 -6.89
CA LYS A 109 10.76 -18.17 -5.92
C LYS A 109 11.40 -19.54 -6.07
N PRO A 110 12.70 -19.68 -5.73
CA PRO A 110 13.31 -20.99 -5.67
C PRO A 110 12.61 -21.84 -4.60
N HIS A 111 12.20 -23.04 -4.98
CA HIS A 111 11.66 -24.04 -4.07
C HIS A 111 12.73 -24.40 -3.03
N PRO A 112 12.39 -24.48 -1.73
CA PRO A 112 13.39 -24.65 -0.66
C PRO A 112 14.19 -25.94 -0.76
N GLU A 113 13.63 -27.00 -1.34
CA GLU A 113 14.30 -28.30 -1.44
C GLU A 113 14.98 -28.54 -2.80
N THR A 114 14.40 -28.04 -3.89
CA THR A 114 14.86 -28.36 -5.26
C THR A 114 15.59 -27.19 -5.92
N GLY A 115 15.46 -25.97 -5.39
CA GLY A 115 16.01 -24.74 -5.97
C GLY A 115 15.29 -24.27 -7.25
N GLU A 116 14.32 -25.03 -7.76
CA GLU A 116 13.58 -24.69 -8.96
C GLU A 116 12.69 -23.47 -8.76
N ILE A 117 12.60 -22.60 -9.78
CA ILE A 117 11.74 -21.42 -9.71
C ILE A 117 10.27 -21.81 -9.88
N VAL A 118 9.54 -21.88 -8.77
CA VAL A 118 8.12 -22.26 -8.73
C VAL A 118 7.22 -21.08 -8.34
N PRO A 119 5.93 -21.11 -8.68
CA PRO A 119 4.98 -20.07 -8.31
C PRO A 119 4.70 -20.06 -6.80
N PHE A 120 4.53 -18.86 -6.23
CA PHE A 120 4.14 -18.66 -4.84
C PHE A 120 2.98 -17.65 -4.75
N ILE A 121 2.24 -17.73 -3.65
CA ILE A 121 1.26 -16.74 -3.22
C ILE A 121 1.74 -16.14 -1.90
N ARG A 122 1.76 -14.81 -1.80
CA ARG A 122 2.06 -14.11 -0.55
C ARG A 122 0.76 -13.67 0.10
N TYR A 123 0.48 -14.18 1.28
CA TYR A 123 -0.65 -13.74 2.11
C TYR A 123 -0.20 -12.63 3.05
N LYS A 124 -1.05 -11.62 3.22
CA LYS A 124 -0.81 -10.49 4.10
C LYS A 124 -2.03 -10.12 4.91
N THR A 125 -1.83 -9.96 6.21
CA THR A 125 -2.75 -9.23 7.08
C THR A 125 -2.12 -7.90 7.41
N VAL A 126 -2.84 -6.81 7.21
CA VAL A 126 -2.33 -5.45 7.36
C VAL A 126 -3.25 -4.64 8.28
N THR A 127 -2.65 -3.72 9.02
CA THR A 127 -3.31 -2.61 9.69
C THR A 127 -2.48 -1.37 9.43
N VAL A 128 -3.14 -0.29 8.98
CA VAL A 128 -2.51 0.97 8.66
C VAL A 128 -3.21 2.12 9.34
N LYS A 129 -2.44 3.16 9.61
CA LYS A 129 -2.96 4.49 9.88
C LYS A 129 -2.74 5.36 8.65
N ILE A 130 -3.78 6.06 8.23
CA ILE A 130 -3.77 6.97 7.10
C ILE A 130 -4.01 8.37 7.65
N ASP A 131 -3.10 9.30 7.33
CA ASP A 131 -3.22 10.70 7.70
C ASP A 131 -3.01 11.59 6.47
N SER A 132 -3.70 12.73 6.44
CA SER A 132 -3.53 13.77 5.42
C SER A 132 -2.27 14.57 5.75
N MET A 133 -1.32 14.65 4.82
CA MET A 133 -0.03 15.33 5.01
C MET A 133 -0.09 16.85 4.79
N SER A 134 -1.27 17.39 4.49
CA SER A 134 -1.49 18.81 4.22
C SER A 134 -2.90 19.23 4.62
N GLU A 135 -3.03 20.46 5.11
CA GLU A 135 -4.32 21.11 5.40
C GLU A 135 -5.02 21.62 4.13
N ASP A 136 -4.30 21.69 3.00
CA ASP A 136 -4.90 22.07 1.72
C ASP A 136 -5.93 21.03 1.27
N LEU A 137 -7.18 21.48 1.21
CA LEU A 137 -8.30 20.62 0.89
C LEU A 137 -8.48 20.39 -0.62
N SER A 138 -7.71 21.07 -1.47
CA SER A 138 -7.84 21.02 -2.94
C SER A 138 -7.27 19.76 -3.57
N TYR A 139 -6.48 18.96 -2.83
CA TYR A 139 -5.93 17.71 -3.32
C TYR A 139 -5.94 16.60 -2.24
N ASP A 140 -5.67 15.37 -2.69
CA ASP A 140 -5.49 14.21 -1.84
C ASP A 140 -4.03 14.15 -1.35
N SER A 141 -3.82 14.44 -0.07
CA SER A 141 -2.51 14.39 0.58
C SER A 141 -2.37 13.20 1.51
N ARG A 142 -3.27 12.22 1.42
CA ARG A 142 -3.26 11.04 2.29
C ARG A 142 -2.00 10.21 2.06
N MET A 143 -1.41 9.74 3.16
CA MET A 143 -0.34 8.75 3.14
C MET A 143 -0.52 7.77 4.32
N ILE A 144 0.08 6.59 4.20
CA ILE A 144 0.17 5.61 5.28
C ILE A 144 1.31 6.02 6.22
N THR A 145 0.98 6.54 7.40
CA THR A 145 1.94 7.00 8.40
C THR A 145 2.40 5.89 9.34
N GLU A 146 1.56 4.88 9.56
CA GLU A 146 1.88 3.68 10.33
C GLU A 146 1.44 2.43 9.56
N LEU A 147 2.33 1.44 9.48
CA LEU A 147 2.13 0.19 8.75
C LEU A 147 2.50 -1.01 9.63
N VAL A 148 1.51 -1.82 10.01
CA VAL A 148 1.74 -3.11 10.68
C VAL A 148 1.27 -4.20 9.74
N PHE A 149 2.14 -5.15 9.41
CA PHE A 149 1.70 -6.29 8.61
C PHE A 149 2.41 -7.60 8.99
N VAL A 150 1.66 -8.68 8.83
CA VAL A 150 2.18 -10.03 8.85
C VAL A 150 2.15 -10.55 7.42
N ALA A 151 3.23 -11.19 6.98
CA ALA A 151 3.33 -11.75 5.64
C ALA A 151 3.91 -13.16 5.67
N SER A 152 3.33 -14.05 4.87
CA SER A 152 3.83 -15.42 4.67
C SER A 152 3.66 -15.82 3.21
N ASP A 153 4.64 -16.55 2.69
CA ASP A 153 4.58 -17.13 1.34
C ASP A 153 4.17 -18.60 1.41
N LYS A 154 3.34 -19.04 0.47
CA LYS A 154 3.03 -20.46 0.25
C LYS A 154 3.17 -20.82 -1.23
N PRO A 155 3.57 -22.05 -1.58
CA PRO A 155 3.52 -22.51 -2.96
C PRO A 155 2.12 -22.28 -3.54
N ALA A 156 2.03 -21.86 -4.80
CA ALA A 156 0.75 -21.92 -5.51
C ALA A 156 0.52 -23.38 -5.91
N GLU A 157 -0.63 -23.94 -5.53
CA GLU A 157 -1.08 -25.26 -5.99
C GLU A 157 -1.33 -25.29 -7.50
#